data_AF-A0A1H1V5K5-F1
#
_entry.id   AF-A0A1H1V5K5-F1
#
_cell.length_a   1.000
_cell.length_b   1.000
_cell.length_c   1.000
_cell.angle_alpha   90.00
_cell.angle_beta   90.00
_cell.angle_gamma   90.00
#
_symmetry.space_group_name_H-M   'P 1'
#
loop_
_entity.id
_entity.type
_entity.pdbx_description
1 polymer ?
#
loop_
_entity_poly.entity_id
_entity_poly.type
_entity_poly.pdbx_seq_one_letter_code
_entity_poly.pdbx_strand_id
1 'polypeptide(L)'
;MKPKHKNLLLIILIIGFLFYIDPVYAGPGGTIAKGLFKTWWGKLILAPLCIVLFPLIAYTYTVEYFAIRKSKKQLNALGTQNKEFMWLNLEKNVKNIFTRVYLAWEREDMAEVSEYMNHWYRQNQQTVYLDKWKRENLKNVCQLDKINSVKPLYLEITNDKNLEGSKIAFLISANIKDYLKDRTTHQIIQGKNVYGDEEKIWVLEYTEGKWLLDDIQEGTYSLTFAKLKNVVPEIRLHQGITVK
;
A
#
# COMPACT_ATOMS: atom_id res chain seq x y z
N MET A 1 11.94 2.32 63.66
CA MET A 1 12.34 1.17 62.82
C MET A 1 13.83 1.23 62.52
N LYS A 2 14.59 0.18 62.85
CA LYS A 2 16.02 0.07 62.48
C LYS A 2 16.19 0.17 60.96
N PRO A 3 17.27 0.79 60.43
CA PRO A 3 17.45 1.07 59.00
C PRO A 3 17.34 -0.19 58.11
N LYS A 4 17.75 -1.36 58.61
CA LYS A 4 17.58 -2.66 57.92
C LYS A 4 16.13 -3.02 57.62
N HIS A 5 15.18 -2.66 58.49
CA HIS A 5 13.76 -2.94 58.27
C HIS A 5 13.13 -2.00 57.23
N LYS A 6 13.65 -0.78 57.05
CA LYS A 6 13.18 0.14 56.00
C LYS A 6 13.58 -0.35 54.61
N ASN A 7 14.82 -0.82 54.46
CA ASN A 7 15.30 -1.38 53.19
C ASN A 7 14.59 -2.68 52.81
N LEU A 8 14.32 -3.55 53.80
CA LEU A 8 13.55 -4.77 53.58
C LEU A 8 12.11 -4.47 53.14
N LEU A 9 11.47 -3.48 53.77
CA LEU A 9 10.11 -3.08 53.44
C LEU A 9 10.05 -2.44 52.04
N LEU A 10 11.06 -1.65 51.67
CA LEU A 10 11.19 -1.09 50.32
C LEU A 10 11.36 -2.19 49.26
N ILE A 11 12.18 -3.21 49.54
CA ILE A 11 12.36 -4.37 48.66
C ILE A 11 11.06 -5.16 48.52
N ILE A 12 10.34 -5.42 49.62
CA ILE A 12 9.03 -6.09 49.57
C ILE A 12 8.00 -5.26 48.79
N LEU A 13 8.03 -3.94 48.90
CA LEU A 13 7.17 -3.03 48.13
C LEU A 13 7.50 -3.07 46.64
N ILE A 14 8.79 -3.07 46.28
CA ILE A 14 9.24 -3.19 44.88
C ILE A 14 8.87 -4.56 44.31
N ILE A 15 9.07 -5.64 45.07
CA ILE A 15 8.69 -7.01 44.67
C ILE A 15 7.17 -7.11 44.54
N GLY A 16 6.41 -6.60 45.51
CA GLY A 16 4.94 -6.57 45.46
C GLY A 16 4.41 -5.76 44.27
N PHE A 17 5.08 -4.66 43.91
CA PHE A 17 4.75 -3.86 42.73
C PHE A 17 5.11 -4.55 41.41
N LEU A 18 6.22 -5.29 41.38
CA LEU A 18 6.64 -6.13 40.25
C LEU A 18 5.73 -7.34 40.04
N PHE A 19 5.09 -7.86 41.09
CA PHE A 19 4.12 -8.96 41.01
C PHE A 19 2.67 -8.49 40.90
N TYR A 20 2.40 -7.19 40.95
CA TYR A 20 1.10 -6.60 40.58
C TYR A 20 0.99 -6.50 39.05
N ILE A 21 1.13 -7.65 38.38
CA ILE A 21 0.89 -7.80 36.95
C ILE A 21 -0.40 -8.57 36.83
N ASP A 22 -1.46 -7.90 36.39
CA ASP A 22 -2.70 -8.58 36.00
C ASP A 22 -2.36 -9.65 34.96
N PRO A 23 -2.81 -10.91 35.11
CA PRO A 23 -2.55 -11.95 34.13
C PRO A 23 -3.24 -11.58 32.82
N VAL A 24 -2.45 -11.09 31.86
CA VAL A 24 -2.91 -10.90 30.49
C VAL A 24 -2.96 -12.27 29.82
N TYR A 25 -4.12 -12.91 29.85
CA TYR A 25 -4.38 -14.13 29.09
C TYR A 25 -4.18 -13.86 27.60
N ALA A 26 -3.29 -14.62 26.96
CA ALA A 26 -3.05 -14.57 25.52
C ALA A 26 -4.29 -15.09 24.75
N GLY A 27 -5.24 -14.20 24.51
CA GLY A 27 -6.34 -14.41 23.55
C GLY A 27 -5.95 -14.04 22.11
N PRO A 28 -6.78 -14.37 21.11
CA PRO A 28 -6.51 -14.08 19.69
C PRO A 28 -6.06 -12.61 19.50
N GLY A 29 -5.04 -12.40 18.67
CA GLY A 29 -4.04 -11.31 18.74
C GLY A 29 -4.48 -9.86 18.99
N GLY A 30 -5.78 -9.54 18.87
CA GLY A 30 -6.34 -8.27 19.33
C GLY A 30 -6.38 -8.11 20.86
N THR A 31 -6.41 -9.20 21.64
CA THR A 31 -6.46 -9.13 23.11
C THR A 31 -5.09 -8.78 23.72
N ILE A 32 -4.01 -9.27 23.11
CA ILE A 32 -2.62 -8.94 23.51
C ILE A 32 -2.32 -7.46 23.24
N ALA A 33 -2.68 -6.95 22.06
CA ALA A 33 -2.55 -5.54 21.74
C ALA A 33 -3.37 -4.67 22.71
N LYS A 34 -4.63 -5.02 22.98
CA LYS A 34 -5.47 -4.30 23.95
C LYS A 34 -4.89 -4.32 25.38
N GLY A 35 -4.25 -5.42 25.79
CA GLY A 35 -3.57 -5.53 27.09
C GLY A 35 -2.31 -4.65 27.19
N LEU A 36 -1.51 -4.60 26.12
CA LEU A 36 -0.32 -3.74 26.02
C LEU A 36 -0.66 -2.24 26.09
N PHE A 37 -1.74 -1.80 25.43
CA PHE A 37 -2.14 -0.38 25.45
C PHE A 37 -2.87 0.04 26.75
N LYS A 38 -3.51 -0.89 27.46
CA LYS A 38 -4.30 -0.58 28.65
C LYS A 38 -3.53 -0.70 29.97
N THR A 39 -2.59 -1.63 30.09
CA THR A 39 -1.85 -1.85 31.34
C THR A 39 -0.74 -0.81 31.55
N TRP A 40 -0.44 -0.51 32.81
CA TRP A 40 0.65 0.42 33.15
C TRP A 40 2.02 -0.10 32.66
N TRP A 41 2.30 -1.39 32.87
CA TRP A 41 3.49 -2.07 32.38
C TRP A 41 3.58 -2.11 30.85
N GLY A 42 2.45 -2.35 30.18
CA GLY A 42 2.39 -2.31 28.72
C GLY A 42 2.75 -0.94 28.16
N LYS A 43 2.23 0.14 28.76
CA LYS A 43 2.60 1.51 28.40
C LYS A 43 4.09 1.81 28.66
N LEU A 44 4.65 1.31 29.76
CA LEU A 44 6.06 1.50 30.11
C LEU A 44 7.00 0.81 29.11
N ILE A 45 6.64 -0.36 28.58
CA ILE A 45 7.39 -1.06 27.52
C ILE A 45 7.16 -0.40 26.15
N LEU A 46 5.94 0.06 25.89
CA LEU A 46 5.54 0.63 24.60
C LEU A 46 6.16 2.02 24.40
N ALA A 47 6.41 2.80 25.45
CA ALA A 47 7.06 4.10 25.39
C ALA A 47 8.47 4.07 24.76
N PRO A 48 9.45 3.29 25.25
CA PRO A 48 10.76 3.19 24.62
C PRO A 48 10.69 2.58 23.21
N LEU A 49 9.80 1.61 22.98
CA LEU A 49 9.57 1.07 21.64
C LEU A 49 9.09 2.15 20.67
N CYS A 50 8.14 2.99 21.09
CA CYS A 50 7.69 4.14 20.32
C CYS A 50 8.81 5.15 20.08
N ILE A 51 9.65 5.45 21.07
CA ILE A 51 10.79 6.37 20.89
C ILE A 51 11.76 5.84 19.82
N VAL A 52 11.96 4.52 19.76
CA VAL A 52 12.84 3.89 18.77
C VAL A 52 12.19 3.80 17.38
N LEU A 53 10.91 3.44 17.29
CA LEU A 53 10.21 3.25 16.01
C LEU A 53 9.67 4.54 15.40
N PHE A 54 9.35 5.55 16.22
CA PHE A 54 8.78 6.81 15.74
C PHE A 54 9.67 7.54 14.74
N PRO A 55 11.01 7.67 14.93
CA PRO A 55 11.89 8.25 13.92
C PRO A 55 11.81 7.53 12.58
N LEU A 56 11.72 6.20 12.58
CA LEU A 56 11.61 5.40 11.36
C LEU A 56 10.28 5.67 10.65
N ILE A 57 9.16 5.63 11.39
CA ILE A 57 7.83 5.92 10.85
C ILE A 57 7.77 7.36 10.32
N ALA A 58 8.23 8.34 11.09
CA ALA A 58 8.26 9.73 10.67
C ALA A 58 9.11 9.92 9.40
N TYR A 59 10.26 9.24 9.31
CA TYR A 59 11.11 9.25 8.13
C TYR A 59 10.39 8.70 6.89
N THR A 60 9.75 7.54 6.98
CA THR A 60 9.06 6.94 5.81
C THR A 60 7.94 7.83 5.31
N TYR A 61 7.08 8.31 6.21
CA TYR A 61 5.99 9.23 5.87
C TYR A 61 6.51 10.54 5.25
N THR A 62 7.62 11.07 5.76
CA THR A 62 8.19 12.32 5.27
C THR A 62 8.74 12.14 3.85
N VAL A 63 9.49 11.07 3.58
CA VAL A 63 10.04 10.78 2.24
C VAL A 63 8.92 10.60 1.22
N GLU A 64 7.90 9.80 1.55
CA GLU A 64 6.74 9.60 0.67
C GLU A 64 5.99 10.90 0.41
N TYR A 65 5.75 11.71 1.45
CA TYR A 65 5.08 13.00 1.30
C TYR A 65 5.80 13.93 0.31
N PHE A 66 7.13 14.03 0.41
CA PHE A 66 7.92 14.84 -0.52
C PHE A 66 7.93 14.25 -1.93
N ALA A 67 8.06 12.93 -2.09
CA ALA A 67 7.99 12.26 -3.39
C ALA A 67 6.64 12.53 -4.07
N ILE A 68 5.53 12.35 -3.35
CA ILE A 68 4.18 12.61 -3.86
C ILE A 68 4.01 14.07 -4.30
N ARG A 69 4.47 15.01 -3.46
CA ARG A 69 4.37 16.44 -3.78
C ARG A 69 5.21 16.80 -5.01
N LYS A 70 6.42 16.24 -5.12
CA LYS A 70 7.30 16.44 -6.28
C LYS A 70 6.66 15.87 -7.55
N SER A 71 6.21 14.62 -7.49
CA SER A 71 5.57 13.92 -8.62
C SER A 71 4.33 14.65 -9.10
N LYS A 72 3.43 15.09 -8.21
CA LYS A 72 2.27 15.91 -8.59
C LYS A 72 2.66 17.22 -9.28
N LYS A 73 3.72 17.90 -8.81
CA LYS A 73 4.21 19.14 -9.44
C LYS A 73 4.72 18.86 -10.86
N GLN A 74 5.48 17.80 -11.07
CA GLN A 74 6.00 17.42 -12.38
C GLN A 74 4.89 16.96 -13.33
N LEU A 75 3.93 16.17 -12.85
CA LEU A 75 2.74 15.78 -13.62
C LEU A 75 1.93 16.98 -14.08
N ASN A 76 1.73 17.98 -13.23
CA ASN A 76 1.05 19.21 -13.64
C ASN A 76 1.82 19.98 -14.71
N ALA A 77 3.16 19.96 -14.69
CA ALA A 77 3.97 20.56 -15.75
C ALA A 77 3.84 19.78 -17.08
N LEU A 78 3.87 18.45 -17.03
CA LEU A 78 3.64 17.58 -18.20
C LEU A 78 2.21 17.73 -18.75
N GLY A 79 1.24 17.95 -17.87
CA GLY A 79 -0.15 18.23 -18.18
C GLY A 79 -0.37 19.42 -19.12
N THR A 80 0.60 20.34 -19.20
CA THR A 80 0.55 21.47 -20.16
C THR A 80 0.82 21.03 -21.60
N GLN A 81 1.57 19.94 -21.80
CA GLN A 81 1.88 19.36 -23.11
C GLN A 81 0.88 18.27 -23.49
N ASN A 82 0.57 17.36 -22.56
CA ASN A 82 -0.41 16.29 -22.76
C ASN A 82 -1.36 16.22 -21.56
N LYS A 83 -2.65 16.48 -21.81
CA LYS A 83 -3.70 16.50 -20.77
C LYS A 83 -3.87 15.16 -20.06
N GLU A 84 -3.44 14.05 -20.65
CA GLU A 84 -3.46 12.72 -20.02
C GLU A 84 -2.48 12.61 -18.84
N PHE A 85 -1.51 13.52 -18.72
CA PHE A 85 -0.56 13.59 -17.60
C PHE A 85 -1.01 14.55 -16.49
N MET A 86 -2.11 15.27 -16.68
CA MET A 86 -2.65 16.15 -15.65
C MET A 86 -3.16 15.30 -14.47
N TRP A 87 -2.77 15.66 -13.24
CA TRP A 87 -3.04 14.85 -12.04
C TRP A 87 -4.52 14.46 -11.88
N LEU A 88 -5.45 15.39 -12.13
CA LEU A 88 -6.89 15.11 -11.99
C LEU A 88 -7.39 14.04 -12.97
N ASN A 89 -6.90 14.06 -14.20
CA ASN A 89 -7.26 13.07 -15.23
C ASN A 89 -6.62 11.72 -14.90
N LEU A 90 -5.33 11.73 -14.53
CA LEU A 90 -4.62 10.53 -14.08
C LEU A 90 -5.30 9.86 -12.90
N GLU A 91 -5.64 10.62 -11.86
CA GLU A 91 -6.29 10.09 -10.67
C GLU A 91 -7.62 9.42 -11.02
N LYS A 92 -8.41 10.02 -11.92
CA LYS A 92 -9.66 9.45 -12.42
C LYS A 92 -9.42 8.17 -13.24
N ASN A 93 -8.46 8.18 -14.15
CA ASN A 93 -8.13 7.04 -15.00
C ASN A 93 -7.62 5.86 -14.16
N VAL A 94 -6.69 6.11 -13.23
CA VAL A 94 -6.17 5.09 -12.30
C VAL A 94 -7.29 4.49 -11.45
N LYS A 95 -8.18 5.30 -10.89
CA LYS A 95 -9.33 4.80 -10.13
C LYS A 95 -10.24 3.92 -11.00
N ASN A 96 -10.52 4.34 -12.24
CA ASN A 96 -11.34 3.55 -13.16
C ASN A 96 -10.67 2.21 -13.49
N ILE A 97 -9.39 2.23 -13.87
CA ILE A 97 -8.59 1.02 -14.14
C ILE A 97 -8.61 0.09 -12.92
N PHE A 98 -8.33 0.63 -11.73
CA PHE A 98 -8.35 -0.12 -10.48
C PHE A 98 -9.69 -0.80 -10.23
N THR A 99 -10.80 -0.05 -10.29
CA THR A 99 -12.14 -0.62 -10.09
C THR A 99 -12.48 -1.68 -11.14
N ARG A 100 -12.17 -1.44 -12.42
CA ARG A 100 -12.47 -2.38 -13.50
C ARG A 100 -11.70 -3.69 -13.36
N VAL A 101 -10.41 -3.62 -13.03
CA VAL A 101 -9.56 -4.80 -12.82
C VAL A 101 -10.06 -5.62 -11.63
N TYR A 102 -10.44 -5.00 -10.51
CA TYR A 102 -11.01 -5.72 -9.36
C TYR A 102 -12.35 -6.40 -9.71
N LEU A 103 -13.23 -5.73 -10.46
CA LEU A 103 -14.48 -6.33 -10.92
C LEU A 103 -14.26 -7.54 -11.85
N ALA A 104 -13.26 -7.47 -12.73
CA ALA A 104 -12.88 -8.58 -13.58
C ALA A 104 -12.31 -9.77 -12.79
N TRP A 105 -11.49 -9.50 -11.77
CA TRP A 105 -11.02 -10.54 -10.85
C TRP A 105 -12.16 -11.21 -10.08
N GLU A 106 -13.15 -10.44 -9.61
CA GLU A 106 -14.34 -11.00 -8.95
C GLU A 106 -15.14 -11.94 -9.86
N ARG A 107 -15.22 -11.59 -11.16
CA ARG A 107 -15.94 -12.35 -12.19
C ARG A 107 -15.13 -13.48 -12.81
N GLU A 108 -13.82 -13.53 -12.54
CA GLU A 108 -12.87 -14.44 -13.19
C GLU A 108 -12.79 -14.28 -14.72
N ASP A 109 -13.10 -13.08 -15.22
CA ASP A 109 -13.13 -12.73 -16.65
C ASP A 109 -12.17 -11.57 -16.96
N MET A 110 -10.96 -11.92 -17.38
CA MET A 110 -9.94 -10.95 -17.78
C MET A 110 -10.13 -10.40 -19.20
N ALA A 111 -11.09 -10.91 -19.97
CA ALA A 111 -11.38 -10.36 -21.29
C ALA A 111 -12.02 -8.97 -21.19
N GLU A 112 -12.85 -8.74 -20.17
CA GLU A 112 -13.51 -7.44 -19.92
C GLU A 112 -12.51 -6.30 -19.63
N VAL A 113 -11.29 -6.61 -19.20
CA VAL A 113 -10.27 -5.61 -18.80
C VAL A 113 -9.06 -5.55 -19.72
N SER A 114 -9.16 -6.17 -20.89
CA SER A 114 -8.07 -6.17 -21.87
C SER A 114 -7.66 -4.78 -22.34
N GLU A 115 -8.58 -3.81 -22.28
CA GLU A 115 -8.32 -2.42 -22.65
C GLU A 115 -7.69 -1.59 -21.51
N TYR A 116 -7.58 -2.15 -20.30
CA TYR A 116 -7.04 -1.47 -19.11
C TYR A 116 -5.70 -2.06 -18.65
N MET A 117 -5.21 -3.12 -19.31
CA MET A 117 -4.00 -3.85 -18.94
C MET A 117 -3.16 -4.07 -20.19
N ASN A 118 -1.83 -3.99 -20.06
CA ASN A 118 -0.99 -4.34 -21.19
C ASN A 118 -1.04 -5.86 -21.49
N HIS A 119 -0.65 -6.23 -22.70
CA HIS A 119 -0.77 -7.61 -23.18
C HIS A 119 0.05 -8.59 -22.32
N TRP A 120 1.28 -8.21 -21.96
CA TRP A 120 2.19 -9.05 -21.19
C TRP A 120 1.66 -9.33 -19.78
N TYR A 121 1.23 -8.30 -19.05
CA TYR A 121 0.72 -8.42 -17.70
C TYR A 121 -0.57 -9.23 -17.66
N ARG A 122 -1.46 -9.04 -18.64
CA ARG A 122 -2.66 -9.88 -18.79
C ARG A 122 -2.31 -11.36 -18.94
N GLN A 123 -1.39 -11.70 -19.83
CA GLN A 123 -1.00 -13.09 -20.07
C GLN A 123 -0.38 -13.72 -18.81
N ASN A 124 0.47 -12.94 -18.11
CA ASN A 124 1.08 -13.37 -16.86
C ASN A 124 0.02 -13.62 -15.77
N GLN A 125 -0.92 -12.69 -15.57
CA GLN A 125 -2.02 -12.84 -14.60
C GLN A 125 -2.90 -14.05 -14.85
N GLN A 126 -3.26 -14.30 -16.11
CA GLN A 126 -4.05 -15.46 -16.50
C GLN A 126 -3.31 -16.77 -16.18
N THR A 127 -2.04 -16.88 -16.59
CA THR A 127 -1.29 -18.13 -16.52
C THR A 127 -0.86 -18.47 -15.07
N VAL A 128 -0.38 -17.48 -14.33
CA VAL A 128 0.23 -17.69 -13.01
C VAL A 128 -0.81 -17.87 -11.91
N TYR A 129 -1.89 -17.08 -11.95
CA TYR A 129 -2.88 -17.07 -10.88
C TYR A 129 -4.18 -17.76 -11.29
N LEU A 130 -4.87 -17.24 -12.30
CA LEU A 130 -6.23 -17.71 -12.62
C LEU A 130 -6.26 -19.17 -13.08
N ASP A 131 -5.37 -19.56 -13.99
CA ASP A 131 -5.31 -20.94 -14.48
C ASP A 131 -4.84 -21.90 -13.40
N LYS A 132 -3.93 -21.45 -12.52
CA LYS A 132 -3.49 -22.23 -11.36
C LYS A 132 -4.63 -22.47 -10.39
N TRP A 133 -5.35 -21.41 -9.99
CA TRP A 133 -6.50 -21.53 -9.09
C TRP A 133 -7.61 -22.37 -9.69
N LYS A 134 -7.88 -22.25 -11.00
CA LYS A 134 -8.84 -23.12 -11.69
C LYS A 134 -8.41 -24.59 -11.63
N ARG A 135 -7.13 -24.91 -11.88
CA ARG A 135 -6.60 -26.27 -11.76
C ARG A 135 -6.68 -26.83 -10.33
N GLU A 136 -6.49 -25.96 -9.33
CA GLU A 136 -6.55 -26.32 -7.91
C GLU A 136 -7.98 -26.28 -7.34
N ASN A 137 -9.01 -26.08 -8.19
CA ASN A 137 -10.42 -25.96 -7.79
C ASN A 137 -10.67 -24.82 -6.77
N LEU A 138 -9.86 -23.78 -6.84
CA LEU A 138 -9.98 -22.58 -6.02
C LEU A 138 -10.80 -21.51 -6.77
N LYS A 139 -11.49 -20.70 -5.98
CA LYS A 139 -12.17 -19.49 -6.42
C LYS A 139 -11.55 -18.31 -5.67
N ASN A 140 -11.09 -17.31 -6.44
CA ASN A 140 -10.72 -16.04 -5.86
C ASN A 140 -11.99 -15.23 -5.57
N VAL A 141 -12.10 -14.71 -4.36
CA VAL A 141 -13.12 -13.75 -3.98
C VAL A 141 -12.43 -12.45 -3.65
N CYS A 142 -12.45 -11.54 -4.60
CA CYS A 142 -11.86 -10.21 -4.50
C CYS A 142 -12.98 -9.18 -4.63
N GLN A 143 -13.25 -8.42 -3.58
CA GLN A 143 -14.30 -7.40 -3.57
C GLN A 143 -13.75 -6.06 -3.12
N LEU A 144 -13.95 -5.04 -3.94
CA LEU A 144 -13.59 -3.65 -3.64
C LEU A 144 -14.78 -2.93 -3.00
N ASP A 145 -14.62 -2.42 -1.78
CA ASP A 145 -15.61 -1.55 -1.14
C ASP A 145 -15.38 -0.09 -1.52
N LYS A 146 -14.18 0.43 -1.22
CA LYS A 146 -13.81 1.82 -1.51
C LYS A 146 -12.33 2.00 -1.80
N ILE A 147 -12.00 3.00 -2.61
CA ILE A 147 -10.63 3.48 -2.80
C ILE A 147 -10.40 4.62 -1.81
N ASN A 148 -9.47 4.44 -0.87
CA ASN A 148 -9.14 5.42 0.16
C ASN A 148 -8.23 6.53 -0.40
N SER A 149 -7.19 6.17 -1.16
CA SER A 149 -6.30 7.17 -1.77
C SER A 149 -5.54 6.62 -2.98
N VAL A 150 -5.16 7.53 -3.89
CA VAL A 150 -4.25 7.27 -5.00
C VAL A 150 -3.16 8.34 -4.97
N LYS A 151 -1.90 7.93 -4.92
CA LYS A 151 -0.75 8.81 -4.73
C LYS A 151 0.36 8.44 -5.73
N PRO A 152 0.85 9.38 -6.57
CA PRO A 152 1.96 9.08 -7.47
C PRO A 152 3.25 9.05 -6.68
N LEU A 153 3.97 7.92 -6.68
CA LEU A 153 5.23 7.77 -5.98
C LEU A 153 6.43 8.09 -6.86
N TYR A 154 6.43 7.59 -8.10
CA TYR A 154 7.57 7.67 -9.00
C TYR A 154 7.11 7.89 -10.45
N LEU A 155 7.88 8.69 -11.19
CA LEU A 155 7.65 9.00 -12.59
C LEU A 155 8.87 8.58 -13.42
N GLU A 156 8.61 7.86 -14.51
CA GLU A 156 9.56 7.54 -15.56
C GLU A 156 8.98 7.95 -16.90
N ILE A 157 9.31 9.16 -17.33
CA ILE A 157 8.69 9.82 -18.47
C ILE A 157 9.66 9.77 -19.63
N THR A 158 9.18 9.26 -20.77
CA THR A 158 10.01 9.12 -21.96
C THR A 158 10.24 10.48 -22.64
N ASN A 159 11.29 10.56 -23.46
CA ASN A 159 11.54 11.71 -24.33
C ASN A 159 10.75 11.61 -25.66
N ASP A 160 9.83 10.65 -25.78
CA ASP A 160 9.00 10.52 -26.98
C ASP A 160 8.11 11.76 -27.15
N LYS A 161 7.84 12.17 -28.39
CA LYS A 161 7.06 13.38 -28.68
C LYS A 161 5.65 13.33 -28.08
N ASN A 162 5.07 12.13 -28.00
CA ASN A 162 3.74 11.90 -27.43
C ASN A 162 3.82 11.34 -26.00
N LEU A 163 5.02 11.20 -25.44
CA LEU A 163 5.31 10.60 -24.13
C LEU A 163 4.93 9.11 -24.06
N GLU A 164 4.84 8.43 -25.19
CA GLU A 164 4.57 6.99 -25.29
C GLU A 164 5.67 6.18 -24.60
N GLY A 165 5.26 5.10 -23.91
CA GLY A 165 6.13 4.29 -23.06
C GLY A 165 6.44 4.88 -21.69
N SER A 166 5.85 6.02 -21.32
CA SER A 166 6.02 6.60 -19.98
C SER A 166 5.38 5.73 -18.92
N LYS A 167 6.04 5.56 -17.77
CA LYS A 167 5.56 4.78 -16.64
C LYS A 167 5.37 5.64 -15.40
N ILE A 168 4.30 5.35 -14.66
CA ILE A 168 4.03 5.99 -13.37
C ILE A 168 3.67 4.91 -12.35
N ALA A 169 4.36 4.93 -11.20
CA ALA A 169 4.01 4.09 -10.06
C ALA A 169 3.09 4.86 -9.11
N PHE A 170 1.93 4.26 -8.79
CA PHE A 170 0.94 4.82 -7.87
C PHE A 170 0.79 3.94 -6.64
N LEU A 171 0.92 4.53 -5.45
CA LEU A 171 0.45 3.90 -4.22
C LEU A 171 -1.06 4.06 -4.13
N ILE A 172 -1.77 2.94 -4.12
CA ILE A 172 -3.22 2.89 -3.99
C ILE A 172 -3.55 2.22 -2.67
N SER A 173 -4.29 2.93 -1.83
CA SER A 173 -4.89 2.38 -0.61
C SER A 173 -6.37 2.17 -0.85
N ALA A 174 -6.88 0.98 -0.57
CA ALA A 174 -8.27 0.61 -0.76
C ALA A 174 -8.75 -0.34 0.34
N ASN A 175 -10.06 -0.31 0.60
CA ASN A 175 -10.70 -1.27 1.47
C ASN A 175 -11.20 -2.43 0.61
N ILE A 176 -10.57 -3.59 0.76
CA ILE A 176 -10.80 -4.77 -0.07
C ILE A 176 -11.03 -5.99 0.80
N LYS A 177 -11.77 -6.95 0.24
CA LYS A 177 -11.92 -8.29 0.79
C LYS A 177 -11.34 -9.25 -0.22
N ASP A 178 -10.22 -9.87 0.13
CA ASP A 178 -9.48 -10.80 -0.74
C ASP A 178 -9.24 -12.12 0.00
N TYR A 179 -9.79 -13.20 -0.55
CA TYR A 179 -9.55 -14.55 -0.05
C TYR A 179 -9.77 -15.61 -1.13
N LEU A 180 -9.03 -16.71 -1.00
CA LEU A 180 -9.21 -17.90 -1.81
C LEU A 180 -10.06 -18.90 -1.04
N LYS A 181 -11.08 -19.45 -1.71
CA LYS A 181 -11.88 -20.56 -1.19
C LYS A 181 -11.90 -21.74 -2.14
N ASP A 182 -11.96 -22.94 -1.59
CA ASP A 182 -12.20 -24.14 -2.38
C ASP A 182 -13.66 -24.15 -2.88
N ARG A 183 -13.87 -24.48 -4.16
CA ARG A 183 -15.20 -24.43 -4.79
C ARG A 183 -16.16 -25.50 -4.28
N THR A 184 -15.63 -26.64 -3.84
CA THR A 184 -16.44 -27.79 -3.43
C THR A 184 -16.83 -27.66 -1.96
N THR A 185 -15.84 -27.51 -1.10
CA THR A 185 -15.97 -27.47 0.36
C THR A 185 -16.36 -26.09 0.89
N HIS A 186 -16.21 -25.04 0.09
CA HIS A 186 -16.43 -23.64 0.47
C HIS A 186 -15.52 -23.15 1.61
N GLN A 187 -14.49 -23.92 1.97
CA GLN A 187 -13.53 -23.55 3.00
C GLN A 187 -12.57 -22.48 2.49
N ILE A 188 -12.23 -21.53 3.37
CA ILE A 188 -11.24 -20.49 3.10
C ILE A 188 -9.85 -21.13 3.22
N ILE A 189 -9.10 -21.12 2.12
CA ILE A 189 -7.76 -21.69 2.04
C ILE A 189 -6.70 -20.62 2.34
N GLN A 190 -6.94 -19.38 1.90
CA GLN A 190 -6.02 -18.27 2.10
C GLN A 190 -6.78 -16.95 2.22
N GLY A 191 -6.26 -16.02 3.00
CA GLY A 191 -6.87 -14.71 3.23
C GLY A 191 -7.92 -14.72 4.33
N LYS A 192 -8.73 -13.67 4.39
CA LYS A 192 -9.80 -13.53 5.39
C LYS A 192 -11.06 -13.03 4.71
N ASN A 193 -12.20 -13.62 5.08
CA ASN A 193 -13.51 -13.16 4.62
C ASN A 193 -13.99 -11.93 5.43
N VAL A 194 -13.16 -10.89 5.48
CA VAL A 194 -13.49 -9.59 6.05
C VAL A 194 -12.86 -8.51 5.18
N TYR A 195 -13.49 -7.36 5.16
CA TYR A 195 -12.87 -6.18 4.55
C TYR A 195 -11.69 -5.70 5.38
N GLY A 196 -10.59 -5.36 4.70
CA GLY A 196 -9.38 -4.80 5.29
C GLY A 196 -8.83 -3.68 4.42
N ASP A 197 -8.13 -2.74 5.06
CA ASP A 197 -7.37 -1.74 4.31
C ASP A 197 -6.08 -2.38 3.81
N GLU A 198 -5.87 -2.31 2.50
CA GLU A 198 -4.67 -2.79 1.83
C GLU A 198 -4.04 -1.68 1.00
N GLU A 199 -2.72 -1.75 0.87
CA GLU A 199 -1.93 -0.85 0.04
C GLU A 199 -1.16 -1.66 -1.00
N LYS A 200 -1.28 -1.25 -2.26
CA LYS A 200 -0.54 -1.84 -3.39
C LYS A 200 0.06 -0.73 -4.23
N ILE A 201 1.13 -1.04 -4.94
CA ILE A 201 1.75 -0.14 -5.90
C ILE A 201 1.37 -0.61 -7.29
N TRP A 202 0.67 0.25 -8.04
CA TRP A 202 0.26 -0.03 -9.40
C TRP A 202 1.13 0.77 -10.35
N VAL A 203 1.85 0.09 -11.23
CA VAL A 203 2.63 0.71 -12.29
C VAL A 203 1.78 0.74 -13.54
N LEU A 204 1.52 1.92 -14.06
CA LEU A 204 0.82 2.11 -15.32
C LEU A 204 1.80 2.61 -16.37
N GLU A 205 1.64 2.11 -17.60
CA GLU A 205 2.35 2.53 -18.78
C GLU A 205 1.42 3.29 -19.72
N TYR A 206 1.92 4.38 -20.31
CA TYR A 206 1.20 5.14 -21.32
C TYR A 206 1.50 4.54 -22.69
N THR A 207 0.49 3.92 -23.30
CA THR A 207 0.61 3.23 -24.58
C THR A 207 -0.62 3.53 -25.44
N GLU A 208 -0.39 3.88 -26.71
CA GLU A 208 -1.44 4.18 -27.69
C GLU A 208 -2.43 5.25 -27.19
N GLY A 209 -1.91 6.28 -26.53
CA GLY A 209 -2.70 7.37 -25.98
C GLY A 209 -3.49 7.04 -24.71
N LYS A 210 -3.30 5.87 -24.09
CA LYS A 210 -4.03 5.42 -22.89
C LYS A 210 -3.10 4.94 -21.80
N TRP A 211 -3.54 5.06 -20.55
CA TRP A 211 -2.86 4.46 -19.41
C TRP A 211 -3.32 3.02 -19.22
N LEU A 212 -2.38 2.08 -19.25
CA LEU A 212 -2.61 0.66 -19.09
C LEU A 212 -1.86 0.15 -17.87
N LEU A 213 -2.46 -0.76 -17.11
CA LEU A 213 -1.79 -1.46 -16.03
C LEU A 213 -0.67 -2.35 -16.58
N ASP A 214 0.55 -2.10 -16.10
CA ASP A 214 1.77 -2.81 -16.49
C ASP A 214 2.25 -3.75 -15.39
N ASP A 215 2.16 -3.34 -14.13
CA ASP A 215 2.61 -4.16 -13.00
C ASP A 215 1.90 -3.83 -11.68
N ILE A 216 1.85 -4.80 -10.76
CA ILE A 216 1.37 -4.62 -9.39
C ILE A 216 2.40 -5.16 -8.41
N GLN A 217 2.82 -4.31 -7.48
CA GLN A 217 3.78 -4.61 -6.43
C GLN A 217 3.14 -4.44 -5.04
N GLU A 218 3.75 -5.07 -4.03
CA GLU A 218 3.34 -4.94 -2.63
C GLU A 218 3.53 -3.51 -2.11
N GLY A 219 2.60 -3.03 -1.27
CA GLY A 219 2.68 -1.70 -0.66
C GLY A 219 3.93 -1.47 0.19
N THR A 220 4.56 -2.53 0.71
CA THR A 220 5.80 -2.47 1.48
C THR A 220 6.98 -1.87 0.70
N TYR A 221 6.92 -1.86 -0.64
CA TYR A 221 7.92 -1.24 -1.49
C TYR A 221 7.71 0.27 -1.68
N SER A 222 6.73 0.90 -1.03
CA SER A 222 6.37 2.32 -1.22
C SER A 222 7.57 3.25 -1.00
N LEU A 223 8.34 2.99 0.06
CA LEU A 223 9.55 3.75 0.38
C LEU A 223 10.64 3.56 -0.67
N THR A 224 10.77 2.36 -1.23
CA THR A 224 11.75 2.07 -2.29
C THR A 224 11.44 2.93 -3.52
N PHE A 225 10.18 2.95 -3.96
CA PHE A 225 9.75 3.81 -5.06
C PHE A 225 9.88 5.30 -4.72
N ALA A 226 9.49 5.74 -3.53
CA ALA A 226 9.57 7.14 -3.12
C ALA A 226 11.02 7.67 -3.04
N LYS A 227 12.01 6.79 -2.86
CA LYS A 227 13.44 7.14 -2.88
C LYS A 227 14.02 7.24 -4.29
N LEU A 228 13.35 6.69 -5.30
CA LEU A 228 13.80 6.82 -6.69
C LEU A 228 13.72 8.27 -7.13
N LYS A 229 14.69 8.70 -7.92
CA LYS A 229 14.65 10.01 -8.56
C LYS A 229 13.78 9.90 -9.80
N ASN A 230 12.70 10.66 -9.85
CA ASN A 230 11.87 10.77 -11.04
C ASN A 230 12.74 11.08 -12.28
N VAL A 231 12.55 10.29 -13.32
CA VAL A 231 13.17 10.49 -14.63
C VAL A 231 12.15 11.24 -15.47
N VAL A 232 12.35 12.55 -15.62
CA VAL A 232 11.44 13.42 -16.39
C VAL A 232 12.27 14.24 -17.37
N PRO A 233 11.87 14.34 -18.66
CA PRO A 233 12.53 15.20 -19.63
C PRO A 233 12.60 16.65 -19.13
N GLU A 234 13.62 17.40 -19.56
CA GLU A 234 13.65 18.83 -19.30
C GLU A 234 12.53 19.55 -20.06
N ILE A 235 11.42 19.80 -19.36
CA ILE A 235 10.31 20.58 -19.90
C ILE A 235 10.73 22.05 -19.92
N ARG A 236 11.05 22.56 -21.10
CA ARG A 236 11.18 24.01 -21.31
C ARG A 236 9.78 24.63 -21.27
N LEU A 237 9.37 25.11 -20.11
CA LEU A 237 8.22 26.00 -20.03
C LEU A 237 8.58 27.29 -20.80
N HIS A 238 7.69 27.75 -21.69
CA HIS A 238 7.79 29.05 -22.37
C HIS A 238 7.62 30.20 -21.35
N GLN A 239 8.57 30.32 -20.42
CA GLN A 239 8.75 31.39 -19.43
C GLN A 239 10.03 31.20 -18.58
N GLY A 240 11.02 30.44 -19.04
CA GLY A 240 12.36 30.40 -18.41
C GLY A 240 12.45 29.65 -17.08
N ILE A 241 11.42 28.90 -16.67
CA ILE A 241 11.46 28.08 -15.45
C ILE A 241 11.69 26.63 -15.84
N THR A 242 12.90 26.12 -15.59
CA THR A 242 13.23 24.69 -15.65
C THR A 242 12.76 24.00 -14.37
N VAL A 243 11.95 22.94 -14.51
CA VAL A 243 11.58 22.07 -13.38
C VAL A 243 12.56 20.90 -13.34
N LYS A 244 13.44 20.86 -12.33
CA LYS A 244 14.29 19.70 -11.97
C LYS A 244 13.63 18.84 -10.88
#